data_AF-A0A7C6YKZ9-F1
#
_entry.id   AF-A0A7C6YKZ9-F1
#
_cell.length_a   1.000
_cell.length_b   1.000
_cell.length_c   1.000
_cell.angle_alpha   90.00
_cell.angle_beta   90.00
_cell.angle_gamma   90.00
#
_symmetry.space_group_name_H-M   'P 1'
#
loop_
_entity.id
_entity.type
_entity.pdbx_description
1 polymer ?
#
loop_
_entity_poly.entity_id
_entity_poly.type
_entity_poly.pdbx_seq_one_letter_code
_entity_poly.pdbx_strand_id
1 'polypeptide(L)'
;NKRAYDVIRDSVKNPLVVRFFTLKNDYHNLKVLIKNEILGPDEARNHYLYLGEVELAQLEKLAADDPTALVPDNIKEAYRAAKAVYEITQDAQQIDITLDNALFSDLKNITEKLGEDLIKEYFFAMADLTNIKTMIRLMKIKAEVRDLERALLPGGIIEYDFFVRLFNEPIQNIIDTFTFSPYQKVVDEGLSRFVNTKRLDHFEKLTDDYLINIARRGLYKPFGIEPVFGYLAATENEVNILRMVLVGKINGIPSDMLKEMLRDVYV
;
A
#
# COMPACT_ATOMS: atom_id res chain seq x y z
N ASN A 1 -14.38 0.75 -12.96
CA ASN A 1 -12.92 0.50 -12.92
C ASN A 1 -12.50 -0.83 -13.51
N LYS A 2 -13.15 -1.97 -13.19
CA LYS A 2 -12.80 -3.27 -13.78
C LYS A 2 -12.65 -3.25 -15.31
N ARG A 3 -13.62 -2.67 -16.01
CA ARG A 3 -13.58 -2.51 -17.47
C ARG A 3 -12.36 -1.73 -18.00
N ALA A 4 -11.88 -0.69 -17.28
CA ALA A 4 -10.71 0.08 -17.71
C ALA A 4 -9.43 -0.76 -17.57
N TYR A 5 -9.29 -1.47 -16.44
CA TYR A 5 -8.20 -2.40 -16.20
C TYR A 5 -8.16 -3.55 -17.21
N ASP A 6 -9.32 -4.13 -17.55
CA ASP A 6 -9.40 -5.21 -18.53
C ASP A 6 -9.01 -4.72 -19.93
N VAL A 7 -9.53 -3.56 -20.38
CA VAL A 7 -9.16 -2.96 -21.67
C VAL A 7 -7.66 -2.69 -21.76
N ILE A 8 -7.07 -2.12 -20.69
CA ILE A 8 -5.62 -1.86 -20.67
C ILE A 8 -4.84 -3.18 -20.70
N ARG A 9 -5.23 -4.17 -19.89
CA ARG A 9 -4.58 -5.49 -19.87
C ARG A 9 -4.54 -6.12 -21.26
N ASP A 10 -5.65 -6.06 -21.99
CA ASP A 10 -5.74 -6.62 -23.36
C ASP A 10 -4.96 -5.79 -24.40
N SER A 11 -4.64 -4.53 -24.08
CA SER A 11 -3.98 -3.59 -24.98
C SER A 11 -2.47 -3.43 -24.74
N VAL A 12 -1.96 -3.80 -23.56
CA VAL A 12 -0.54 -3.66 -23.21
C VAL A 12 0.27 -4.90 -23.54
N LYS A 13 1.50 -4.71 -24.01
CA LYS A 13 2.43 -5.81 -24.28
C LYS A 13 2.95 -6.49 -23.00
N ASN A 14 3.06 -5.74 -21.91
CA ASN A 14 3.56 -6.24 -20.63
C ASN A 14 2.46 -6.12 -19.57
N PRO A 15 1.77 -7.23 -19.21
CA PRO A 15 0.67 -7.20 -18.24
C PRO A 15 1.15 -6.89 -16.82
N LEU A 16 2.46 -6.95 -16.55
CA LEU A 16 3.02 -6.65 -15.23
C LEU A 16 2.72 -5.21 -14.76
N VAL A 17 2.52 -4.26 -15.68
CA VAL A 17 2.13 -2.89 -15.33
C VAL A 17 0.74 -2.86 -14.71
N VAL A 18 -0.19 -3.69 -15.21
CA VAL A 18 -1.51 -3.85 -14.62
C VAL A 18 -1.39 -4.61 -13.30
N ARG A 19 -0.58 -5.67 -13.28
CA ARG A 19 -0.33 -6.49 -12.09
C ARG A 19 0.12 -5.65 -10.90
N PHE A 20 1.00 -4.68 -11.13
CA PHE A 20 1.50 -3.78 -10.09
C PHE A 20 0.36 -3.13 -9.27
N PHE A 21 -0.73 -2.70 -9.94
CA PHE A 21 -1.86 -2.06 -9.27
C PHE A 21 -2.92 -3.06 -8.77
N THR A 22 -3.07 -4.22 -9.41
CA THR A 22 -4.09 -5.21 -9.06
C THR A 22 -3.65 -6.16 -7.94
N LEU A 23 -2.35 -6.39 -7.76
CA LEU A 23 -1.79 -7.37 -6.80
C LEU A 23 -2.25 -7.11 -5.36
N LYS A 24 -2.35 -5.85 -4.94
CA LYS A 24 -2.85 -5.48 -3.62
C LYS A 24 -4.25 -6.03 -3.31
N ASN A 25 -5.07 -6.24 -4.35
CA ASN A 25 -6.42 -6.78 -4.18
C ASN A 25 -6.38 -8.27 -3.84
N ASP A 26 -5.44 -9.03 -4.41
CA ASP A 26 -5.27 -10.45 -4.08
C ASP A 26 -4.80 -10.61 -2.63
N TYR A 27 -3.81 -9.80 -2.21
CA TYR A 27 -3.34 -9.80 -0.82
C TYR A 27 -4.40 -9.31 0.17
N HIS A 28 -5.22 -8.32 -0.21
CA HIS A 28 -6.40 -7.94 0.59
C HIS A 28 -7.40 -9.10 0.72
N ASN A 29 -7.69 -9.80 -0.37
CA ASN A 29 -8.57 -10.95 -0.34
C ASN A 29 -8.02 -12.09 0.53
N LEU A 30 -6.69 -12.32 0.52
CA LEU A 30 -6.05 -13.25 1.45
C LEU A 30 -6.26 -12.84 2.91
N LYS A 31 -6.08 -11.55 3.26
CA LYS A 31 -6.33 -11.06 4.63
C LYS A 31 -7.76 -11.33 5.06
N VAL A 32 -8.73 -11.03 4.18
CA VAL A 32 -10.15 -11.28 4.44
C VAL A 32 -10.40 -12.77 4.62
N LEU A 33 -9.88 -13.62 3.73
CA LEU A 33 -10.04 -15.07 3.79
C LEU A 33 -9.53 -15.66 5.11
N ILE A 34 -8.29 -15.36 5.49
CA ILE A 34 -7.67 -15.90 6.71
C ILE A 34 -8.44 -15.43 7.96
N LYS A 35 -8.79 -14.14 8.02
CA LYS A 35 -9.54 -13.59 9.16
C LYS A 35 -10.92 -14.23 9.30
N ASN A 36 -11.53 -14.69 8.21
CA ASN A 36 -12.81 -15.40 8.25
C ASN A 36 -12.69 -16.81 8.81
N GLU A 37 -11.63 -17.53 8.41
CA GLU A 37 -11.35 -18.85 8.97
C GLU A 37 -11.15 -18.79 10.49
N ILE A 38 -10.56 -17.69 10.98
CA ILE A 38 -10.21 -17.51 12.39
C ILE A 38 -11.36 -16.94 13.22
N LEU A 39 -11.98 -15.84 12.78
CA LEU A 39 -12.92 -15.04 13.57
C LEU A 39 -14.39 -15.45 13.36
N GLY A 40 -14.66 -16.29 12.35
CA GLY A 40 -16.01 -16.71 11.98
C GLY A 40 -16.65 -15.88 10.85
N PRO A 41 -17.72 -16.39 10.22
CA PRO A 41 -18.23 -15.90 8.94
C PRO A 41 -19.03 -14.59 8.95
N ASP A 42 -19.19 -13.91 10.09
CA ASP A 42 -20.34 -13.01 10.27
C ASP A 42 -20.29 -11.64 9.56
N GLU A 43 -19.18 -11.14 8.99
CA GLU A 43 -19.19 -9.82 8.33
C GLU A 43 -18.35 -9.65 7.05
N ALA A 44 -17.71 -10.71 6.55
CA ALA A 44 -16.55 -10.51 5.68
C ALA A 44 -16.72 -10.74 4.19
N ARG A 45 -17.77 -11.45 3.75
CA ARG A 45 -18.05 -11.63 2.30
C ARG A 45 -18.22 -10.29 1.57
N ASN A 46 -18.63 -9.24 2.28
CA ASN A 46 -18.80 -7.89 1.73
C ASN A 46 -17.48 -7.11 1.58
N HIS A 47 -16.35 -7.68 2.00
CA HIS A 47 -15.04 -7.01 2.00
C HIS A 47 -14.09 -7.51 0.90
N TYR A 48 -14.47 -8.55 0.12
CA TYR A 48 -13.65 -9.01 -1.00
C TYR A 48 -13.62 -8.02 -2.17
N LEU A 49 -12.47 -7.95 -2.84
CA LEU A 49 -12.22 -7.08 -3.99
C LEU A 49 -12.10 -7.92 -5.27
N TYR A 50 -12.84 -7.53 -6.32
CA TYR A 50 -12.95 -8.29 -7.57
C TYR A 50 -11.99 -7.83 -8.69
N LEU A 51 -11.00 -7.00 -8.34
CA LEU A 51 -9.98 -6.48 -9.25
C LEU A 51 -8.64 -7.24 -9.15
N GLY A 52 -8.57 -8.27 -8.31
CA GLY A 52 -7.43 -9.19 -8.23
C GLY A 52 -7.31 -10.07 -9.48
N GLU A 53 -6.17 -10.74 -9.64
CA GLU A 53 -5.98 -11.72 -10.72
C GLU A 53 -6.25 -13.15 -10.28
N VAL A 54 -6.30 -13.39 -8.96
CA VAL A 54 -6.73 -14.68 -8.42
C VAL A 54 -8.22 -14.62 -8.15
N GLU A 55 -8.97 -15.52 -8.78
CA GLU A 55 -10.40 -15.64 -8.54
C GLU A 55 -10.68 -16.09 -7.10
N LEU A 56 -11.74 -15.55 -6.49
CA LEU A 56 -12.13 -15.91 -5.12
C LEU A 56 -12.35 -17.42 -4.96
N ALA A 57 -12.91 -18.09 -5.97
CA ALA A 57 -13.09 -19.54 -5.96
C ALA A 57 -11.76 -20.31 -5.84
N GLN A 58 -10.66 -19.78 -6.41
CA GLN A 58 -9.34 -20.42 -6.28
C GLN A 58 -8.74 -20.17 -4.89
N LEU A 59 -9.01 -19.02 -4.27
CA LEU A 59 -8.62 -18.73 -2.90
C LEU A 59 -9.41 -19.59 -1.89
N GLU A 60 -10.70 -19.83 -2.14
CA GLU A 60 -11.52 -20.74 -1.34
C GLU A 60 -11.03 -22.19 -1.44
N LYS A 61 -10.66 -22.63 -2.65
CA LYS A 61 -9.98 -23.93 -2.85
C LYS A 61 -8.67 -24.02 -2.09
N LEU A 62 -7.86 -22.96 -2.12
CA LEU A 62 -6.62 -22.89 -1.34
C LEU A 62 -6.89 -23.05 0.17
N ALA A 63 -7.91 -22.38 0.71
CA ALA A 63 -8.28 -22.52 2.12
C ALA A 63 -8.81 -23.91 2.48
N ALA A 64 -9.42 -24.62 1.52
CA ALA A 64 -9.86 -26.00 1.68
C ALA A 64 -8.74 -27.04 1.49
N ASP A 65 -7.47 -26.61 1.37
CA ASP A 65 -6.32 -27.46 1.04
C ASP A 65 -6.50 -28.30 -0.25
N ASP A 66 -7.29 -27.79 -1.21
CA ASP A 66 -7.52 -28.47 -2.49
C ASP A 66 -6.26 -28.35 -3.38
N PRO A 67 -5.62 -29.48 -3.76
CA PRO A 67 -4.42 -29.45 -4.60
C PRO A 67 -4.66 -28.93 -6.02
N THR A 68 -5.92 -28.81 -6.45
CA THR A 68 -6.31 -28.23 -7.74
C THR A 68 -6.44 -26.70 -7.72
N ALA A 69 -6.16 -26.05 -6.59
CA ALA A 69 -6.18 -24.59 -6.47
C ALA A 69 -5.17 -23.93 -7.42
N LEU A 70 -5.69 -23.19 -8.40
CA LEU A 70 -4.93 -22.42 -9.39
C LEU A 70 -4.54 -21.05 -8.81
N VAL A 71 -3.66 -21.08 -7.82
CA VAL A 71 -3.11 -19.89 -7.15
C VAL A 71 -1.60 -19.83 -7.37
N PRO A 72 -1.02 -18.67 -7.72
CA PRO A 72 0.43 -18.49 -7.81
C PRO A 72 1.17 -18.90 -6.53
N ASP A 73 2.37 -19.48 -6.67
CA ASP A 73 3.11 -20.06 -5.54
C ASP A 73 3.47 -19.03 -4.47
N ASN A 74 3.88 -17.81 -4.86
CA ASN A 74 4.13 -16.70 -3.94
C ASN A 74 2.90 -16.37 -3.06
N ILE A 75 1.69 -16.42 -3.62
CA ILE A 75 0.44 -16.17 -2.90
C ILE A 75 0.11 -17.35 -1.96
N LYS A 76 0.35 -18.59 -2.40
CA LYS A 76 0.20 -19.80 -1.55
C LYS A 76 1.16 -19.76 -0.37
N GLU A 77 2.42 -19.40 -0.61
CA GLU A 77 3.45 -19.27 0.42
C GLU A 77 3.10 -18.18 1.42
N ALA A 78 2.67 -17.01 0.95
CA ALA A 78 2.22 -15.91 1.81
C ALA A 78 1.02 -16.30 2.68
N TYR A 79 0.03 -17.00 2.11
CA TYR A 79 -1.12 -17.52 2.86
C TYR A 79 -0.69 -18.47 3.98
N ARG A 80 0.15 -19.46 3.66
CA ARG A 80 0.66 -20.44 4.64
C ARG A 80 1.49 -19.78 5.72
N ALA A 81 2.38 -18.85 5.36
CA ALA A 81 3.19 -18.11 6.33
C ALA A 81 2.33 -17.30 7.30
N ALA A 82 1.30 -16.61 6.79
CA ALA A 82 0.40 -15.82 7.62
C ALA A 82 -0.42 -16.69 8.59
N LYS A 83 -0.92 -17.86 8.16
CA LYS A 83 -1.59 -18.83 9.04
C LYS A 83 -0.66 -19.38 10.11
N ALA A 84 0.54 -19.83 9.73
CA ALA A 84 1.52 -20.37 10.67
C ALA A 84 1.93 -19.34 11.73
N VAL A 85 2.11 -18.08 11.35
CA VAL A 85 2.41 -17.01 12.30
C VAL A 85 1.25 -16.80 13.27
N TYR A 86 0.01 -16.78 12.79
CA TYR A 86 -1.16 -16.64 13.65
C TYR A 86 -1.32 -17.83 14.61
N GLU A 87 -1.10 -19.06 14.16
CA GLU A 87 -1.17 -20.26 15.02
C GLU A 87 -0.24 -20.14 16.23
N ILE A 88 0.94 -19.55 16.04
CA ILE A 88 1.94 -19.34 17.09
C ILE A 88 1.60 -18.15 17.99
N THR A 89 1.19 -17.01 17.41
CA THR A 89 1.06 -15.74 18.16
C THR A 89 -0.35 -15.48 18.68
N GLN A 90 -1.37 -16.06 18.05
CA GLN A 90 -2.79 -15.74 18.21
C GLN A 90 -3.11 -14.25 17.99
N ASP A 91 -2.25 -13.53 17.27
CA ASP A 91 -2.36 -12.10 17.01
C ASP A 91 -2.72 -11.84 15.54
N ALA A 92 -3.93 -11.37 15.30
CA ALA A 92 -4.44 -11.08 13.96
C ALA A 92 -3.68 -9.95 13.25
N GLN A 93 -2.99 -9.07 13.99
CA GLN A 93 -2.15 -8.03 13.40
C GLN A 93 -0.94 -8.63 12.65
N GLN A 94 -0.43 -9.78 13.12
CA GLN A 94 0.70 -10.45 12.47
C GLN A 94 0.33 -10.99 11.08
N ILE A 95 -0.94 -11.31 10.85
CA ILE A 95 -1.46 -11.70 9.52
C ILE A 95 -1.27 -10.54 8.55
N ASP A 96 -1.71 -9.34 8.95
CA ASP A 96 -1.61 -8.16 8.10
C ASP A 96 -0.14 -7.83 7.79
N ILE A 97 0.72 -7.83 8.81
CA ILE A 97 2.16 -7.58 8.67
C ILE A 97 2.81 -8.58 7.72
N THR A 98 2.52 -9.87 7.87
CA THR A 98 3.11 -10.92 7.03
C THR A 98 2.69 -10.77 5.57
N LEU A 99 1.40 -10.51 5.33
CA LEU A 99 0.87 -10.36 3.97
C LEU A 99 1.28 -9.04 3.31
N ASP A 100 1.43 -7.95 4.07
CA ASP A 100 1.94 -6.68 3.53
C ASP A 100 3.42 -6.78 3.14
N ASN A 101 4.24 -7.48 3.95
CA ASN A 101 5.63 -7.76 3.59
C ASN A 101 5.72 -8.56 2.28
N ALA A 102 4.95 -9.64 2.17
CA ALA A 102 4.91 -10.47 0.96
C ALA A 102 4.43 -9.67 -0.27
N LEU A 103 3.40 -8.83 -0.12
CA LEU A 103 2.95 -7.91 -1.17
C LEU A 103 4.08 -6.99 -1.64
N PHE A 104 4.81 -6.35 -0.73
CA PHE A 104 5.89 -5.44 -1.10
C PHE A 104 7.09 -6.16 -1.72
N SER A 105 7.40 -7.39 -1.29
CA SER A 105 8.39 -8.25 -1.95
C SER A 105 8.00 -8.57 -3.39
N ASP A 106 6.73 -8.91 -3.63
CA ASP A 106 6.24 -9.18 -4.98
C ASP A 106 6.19 -7.94 -5.86
N LEU A 107 5.79 -6.78 -5.30
CA LEU A 107 5.84 -5.51 -6.01
C LEU A 107 7.27 -5.13 -6.40
N LYS A 108 8.25 -5.38 -5.52
CA LYS A 108 9.67 -5.20 -5.84
C LYS A 108 10.07 -6.06 -7.04
N ASN A 109 9.71 -7.34 -7.03
CA ASN A 109 9.98 -8.26 -8.15
C ASN A 109 9.32 -7.79 -9.46
N ILE A 110 8.08 -7.30 -9.40
CA ILE A 110 7.37 -6.74 -10.56
C ILE A 110 8.10 -5.49 -11.09
N THR A 111 8.47 -4.57 -10.20
CA THR A 111 9.20 -3.35 -10.54
C THR A 111 10.55 -3.65 -11.20
N GLU A 112 11.30 -4.62 -10.68
CA GLU A 112 12.58 -5.06 -11.27
C GLU A 112 12.40 -5.65 -12.67
N LYS A 113 11.36 -6.48 -12.87
CA LYS A 113 11.03 -7.06 -14.18
C LYS A 113 10.53 -6.03 -15.19
N LEU A 114 9.82 -5.00 -14.74
CA LEU A 114 9.39 -3.89 -15.59
C LEU A 114 10.59 -3.04 -16.03
N GLY A 115 11.57 -2.85 -15.15
CA GLY A 115 12.87 -2.27 -15.51
C GLY A 115 12.88 -0.74 -15.66
N GLU A 116 11.73 -0.08 -15.60
CA GLU A 116 11.61 1.37 -15.83
C GLU A 116 11.94 2.22 -14.60
N ASP A 117 12.77 3.25 -14.78
CA ASP A 117 13.24 4.12 -13.69
C ASP A 117 12.09 4.88 -12.99
N LEU A 118 11.09 5.31 -13.75
CA LEU A 118 9.92 6.00 -13.18
C LEU A 118 9.14 5.08 -12.23
N ILE A 119 8.99 3.80 -12.61
CA ILE A 119 8.26 2.80 -11.82
C ILE A 119 9.08 2.41 -10.58
N LYS A 120 10.40 2.27 -10.72
CA LYS A 120 11.32 2.07 -9.58
C LYS A 120 11.22 3.21 -8.58
N GLU A 121 11.35 4.45 -9.04
CA GLU A 121 11.25 5.63 -8.18
C GLU A 121 9.89 5.71 -7.46
N TYR A 122 8.80 5.42 -8.19
CA TYR A 122 7.45 5.36 -7.60
C TYR A 122 7.36 4.30 -6.49
N PHE A 123 7.80 3.08 -6.78
CA PHE A 123 7.74 1.97 -5.83
C PHE A 123 8.60 2.23 -4.59
N PHE A 124 9.82 2.72 -4.78
CA PHE A 124 10.74 3.06 -3.69
C PHE A 124 10.15 4.14 -2.78
N ALA A 125 9.63 5.22 -3.36
CA ALA A 125 8.94 6.27 -2.61
C ALA A 125 7.71 5.74 -1.87
N MET A 126 6.92 4.86 -2.50
CA MET A 126 5.75 4.26 -1.87
C MET A 126 6.13 3.44 -0.65
N ALA A 127 7.20 2.63 -0.74
CA ALA A 127 7.71 1.85 0.38
C ALA A 127 8.28 2.73 1.50
N ASP A 128 9.15 3.68 1.19
CA ASP A 128 9.78 4.57 2.17
C ASP A 128 8.75 5.43 2.91
N LEU A 129 7.83 6.08 2.19
CA LEU A 129 6.79 6.91 2.80
C LEU A 129 5.80 6.08 3.64
N THR A 130 5.52 4.84 3.22
CA THR A 130 4.72 3.90 4.03
C THR A 130 5.46 3.52 5.32
N ASN A 131 6.76 3.23 5.24
CA ASN A 131 7.59 2.91 6.40
C ASN A 131 7.73 4.07 7.38
N ILE A 132 7.93 5.29 6.88
CA ILE A 132 7.93 6.51 7.72
C ILE A 132 6.58 6.64 8.44
N LYS A 133 5.46 6.49 7.72
CA LYS A 133 4.13 6.54 8.33
C LYS A 133 3.95 5.46 9.41
N THR A 134 4.35 4.23 9.13
CA THR A 134 4.28 3.10 10.06
C THR A 134 5.10 3.37 11.31
N MET A 135 6.34 3.86 11.16
CA MET A 135 7.20 4.25 12.27
C MET A 135 6.51 5.26 13.19
N ILE A 136 5.97 6.34 12.63
CA ILE A 136 5.29 7.38 13.42
C ILE A 136 4.02 6.85 14.11
N ARG A 137 3.27 5.94 13.48
CA ARG A 137 2.09 5.30 14.09
C ARG A 137 2.49 4.43 15.29
N LEU A 138 3.57 3.66 15.17
CA LEU A 138 4.08 2.82 16.24
C LEU A 138 4.64 3.65 17.40
N MET A 139 5.38 4.73 17.11
CA MET A 139 5.82 5.70 18.11
C MET A 139 4.64 6.32 18.87
N LYS A 140 3.54 6.67 18.17
CA LYS A 140 2.34 7.25 18.78
C LYS A 140 1.72 6.33 19.84
N ILE A 141 1.70 5.03 19.59
CA ILE A 141 1.15 4.04 20.52
C ILE A 141 2.19 3.51 21.52
N LYS A 142 3.42 4.05 21.48
CA LYS A 142 4.55 3.62 22.32
C LYS A 142 4.88 2.14 22.17
N ALA A 143 4.82 1.64 20.94
CA ALA A 143 5.26 0.29 20.61
C ALA A 143 6.77 0.11 20.82
N GLU A 144 7.24 -1.12 20.85
CA GLU A 144 8.67 -1.43 20.99
C GLU A 144 9.38 -1.40 19.63
N VAL A 145 10.70 -1.25 19.64
CA VAL A 145 11.52 -1.31 18.41
C VAL A 145 11.22 -2.61 17.65
N ARG A 146 11.09 -3.75 18.35
CA ARG A 146 10.77 -5.05 17.75
C ARG A 146 9.48 -5.05 16.91
N ASP A 147 8.49 -4.23 17.28
CA ASP A 147 7.25 -4.09 16.51
C ASP A 147 7.51 -3.33 15.20
N LEU A 148 8.37 -2.31 15.24
CA LEU A 148 8.85 -1.63 14.05
C LEU A 148 9.57 -2.60 13.13
N GLU A 149 10.48 -3.41 13.68
CA GLU A 149 11.30 -4.36 12.90
C GLU A 149 10.44 -5.28 12.04
N ARG A 150 9.31 -5.73 12.60
CA ARG A 150 8.36 -6.60 11.92
C ARG A 150 7.49 -5.85 10.92
N ALA A 151 7.14 -4.60 11.21
CA ALA A 151 6.19 -3.82 10.43
C ALA A 151 6.83 -3.06 9.24
N LEU A 152 8.16 -2.92 9.20
CA LEU A 152 8.86 -2.30 8.09
C LEU A 152 8.76 -3.16 6.82
N LEU A 153 8.36 -2.52 5.73
CA LEU A 153 8.17 -3.13 4.43
C LEU A 153 9.47 -3.09 3.61
N PRO A 154 9.73 -4.11 2.78
CA PRO A 154 10.89 -4.12 1.90
C PRO A 154 10.70 -3.20 0.68
N GLY A 155 11.81 -2.88 0.02
CA GLY A 155 11.82 -2.24 -1.29
C GLY A 155 11.99 -0.72 -1.30
N GLY A 156 12.03 -0.07 -0.14
CA GLY A 156 12.44 1.33 -0.01
C GLY A 156 13.95 1.54 -0.25
N ILE A 157 14.37 2.79 -0.37
CA ILE A 157 15.78 3.21 -0.40
C ILE A 157 16.32 3.43 1.01
N ILE A 158 15.44 3.75 1.97
CA ILE A 158 15.85 3.98 3.34
C ILE A 158 16.12 2.64 4.02
N GLU A 159 17.38 2.47 4.44
CA GLU A 159 17.82 1.27 5.12
C GLU A 159 17.11 1.06 6.46
N TYR A 160 16.89 -0.20 6.80
CA TYR A 160 16.27 -0.62 8.05
C TYR A 160 16.88 0.05 9.29
N ASP A 161 18.22 0.05 9.39
CA ASP A 161 18.94 0.62 10.52
C ASP A 161 18.66 2.12 10.70
N PHE A 162 18.31 2.82 9.62
CA PHE A 162 17.93 4.23 9.70
C PHE A 162 16.60 4.41 10.45
N PHE A 163 15.60 3.59 10.17
CA PHE A 163 14.33 3.62 10.90
C PHE A 163 14.50 3.24 12.37
N VAL A 164 15.28 2.20 12.67
CA VAL A 164 15.53 1.75 14.05
C VAL A 164 16.21 2.85 14.88
N ARG A 165 17.21 3.55 14.32
CA ARG A 165 17.87 4.67 14.99
C ARG A 165 16.90 5.81 15.30
N LEU A 166 16.01 6.14 14.38
CA LEU A 166 15.06 7.25 14.53
C LEU A 166 13.86 6.94 15.43
N PHE A 167 13.55 5.66 15.66
CA PHE A 167 12.32 5.27 16.35
C PHE A 167 12.17 5.83 17.77
N ASN A 168 13.28 6.02 18.47
CA ASN A 168 13.28 6.57 19.83
C ASN A 168 13.59 8.06 19.89
N GLU A 169 13.78 8.71 18.73
CA GLU A 169 14.09 10.13 18.65
C GLU A 169 12.82 10.98 18.79
N PRO A 170 12.92 12.21 19.34
CA PRO A 170 11.87 13.20 19.24
C PRO A 170 11.45 13.45 17.79
N ILE A 171 10.16 13.69 17.55
CA ILE A 171 9.62 13.96 16.20
C ILE A 171 10.36 15.12 15.51
N GLN A 172 10.82 16.13 16.26
CA GLN A 172 11.61 17.24 15.69
C GLN A 172 12.94 16.75 15.11
N ASN A 173 13.66 15.88 15.81
CA ASN A 173 14.91 15.31 15.31
C ASN A 173 14.68 14.48 14.05
N ILE A 174 13.53 13.80 13.94
CA ILE A 174 13.14 13.08 12.72
C ILE A 174 12.96 14.08 11.58
N ILE A 175 12.19 15.15 11.76
CA ILE A 175 12.00 16.20 10.74
C ILE A 175 13.36 16.72 10.26
N ASP A 176 14.23 17.10 11.21
CA ASP A 176 15.55 17.65 10.91
C ASP A 176 16.42 16.65 10.12
N THR A 177 16.35 15.35 10.45
CA THR A 177 17.11 14.31 9.76
C THR A 177 16.70 14.17 8.28
N PHE A 178 15.41 14.36 7.97
CA PHE A 178 14.89 14.26 6.60
C PHE A 178 15.11 15.52 5.75
N THR A 179 15.73 16.59 6.29
CA THR A 179 15.91 17.89 5.62
C THR A 179 16.54 17.79 4.22
N PHE A 180 17.51 16.90 4.02
CA PHE A 180 18.21 16.73 2.74
C PHE A 180 17.72 15.52 1.94
N SER A 181 16.65 14.87 2.39
CA SER A 181 16.08 13.72 1.70
C SER A 181 15.11 14.15 0.59
N PRO A 182 14.83 13.29 -0.40
CA PRO A 182 13.76 13.51 -1.37
C PRO A 182 12.38 13.70 -0.71
N TYR A 183 12.20 13.20 0.51
CA TYR A 183 10.94 13.24 1.26
C TYR A 183 10.80 14.46 2.17
N GLN A 184 11.75 15.40 2.15
CA GLN A 184 11.78 16.58 3.03
C GLN A 184 10.40 17.22 3.17
N LYS A 185 9.77 17.60 2.05
CA LYS A 185 8.48 18.30 2.06
C LYS A 185 7.38 17.50 2.76
N VAL A 186 7.30 16.19 2.46
CA VAL A 186 6.28 15.30 3.03
C VAL A 186 6.48 15.14 4.54
N VAL A 187 7.73 14.95 4.96
CA VAL A 187 8.09 14.73 6.36
C VAL A 187 7.94 16.02 7.17
N ASP A 188 8.45 17.14 6.68
CA ASP A 188 8.40 18.43 7.39
C ASP A 188 6.95 18.89 7.58
N GLU A 189 6.19 19.09 6.50
CA GLU A 189 4.81 19.57 6.57
C GLU A 189 3.90 18.55 7.29
N GLY A 190 4.06 17.25 6.97
CA GLY A 190 3.25 16.18 7.52
C GLY A 190 3.47 15.97 9.01
N LEU A 191 4.74 15.91 9.46
CA LEU A 191 5.06 15.69 10.87
C LEU A 191 4.91 16.95 11.72
N SER A 192 5.17 18.14 11.17
CA SER A 192 4.87 19.41 11.87
C SER A 192 3.39 19.52 12.21
N ARG A 193 2.49 19.12 11.30
CA ARG A 193 1.05 19.06 11.61
C ARG A 193 0.72 17.94 12.59
N PHE A 194 1.39 16.79 12.48
CA PHE A 194 1.21 15.67 13.42
C PHE A 194 1.57 16.05 14.87
N VAL A 195 2.65 16.82 15.10
CA VAL A 195 3.06 17.25 16.45
C VAL A 195 1.90 17.90 17.20
N ASN A 196 1.14 18.77 16.52
CA ASN A 196 0.03 19.53 17.09
C ASN A 196 -1.30 18.76 17.11
N THR A 197 -1.58 17.97 16.09
CA THR A 197 -2.90 17.34 15.88
C THR A 197 -2.97 15.87 16.29
N LYS A 198 -1.82 15.19 16.39
CA LYS A 198 -1.67 13.74 16.51
C LYS A 198 -2.37 12.94 15.41
N ARG A 199 -2.64 13.57 14.26
CA ARG A 199 -3.24 12.96 13.07
C ARG A 199 -2.25 12.93 11.91
N LEU A 200 -2.32 11.89 11.09
CA LEU A 200 -1.44 11.66 9.94
C LEU A 200 -2.15 11.84 8.60
N ASP A 201 -3.41 12.28 8.60
CA ASP A 201 -4.21 12.49 7.39
C ASP A 201 -3.54 13.48 6.43
N HIS A 202 -2.85 14.49 6.95
CA HIS A 202 -2.07 15.41 6.12
C HIS A 202 -0.80 14.77 5.53
N PHE A 203 -0.09 13.96 6.32
CA PHE A 203 1.06 13.20 5.83
C PHE A 203 0.63 12.21 4.73
N GLU A 204 -0.51 11.57 4.90
CA GLU A 204 -1.10 10.65 3.90
C GLU A 204 -1.44 11.39 2.61
N LYS A 205 -2.08 12.56 2.70
CA LYS A 205 -2.33 13.42 1.53
C LYS A 205 -1.02 13.77 0.80
N LEU A 206 -0.02 14.27 1.53
CA LEU A 206 1.28 14.65 0.94
C LEU A 206 2.02 13.47 0.31
N THR A 207 1.87 12.27 0.89
CA THR A 207 2.39 11.02 0.31
C THR A 207 1.72 10.73 -1.03
N ASP A 208 0.38 10.78 -1.08
CA ASP A 208 -0.38 10.52 -2.30
C ASP A 208 -0.05 11.56 -3.38
N ASP A 209 0.07 12.84 -3.01
CA ASP A 209 0.47 13.93 -3.91
C ASP A 209 1.91 13.72 -4.45
N TYR A 210 2.84 13.29 -3.60
CA TYR A 210 4.23 12.97 -4.01
C TYR A 210 4.26 11.85 -5.05
N LEU A 211 3.54 10.76 -4.80
CA LEU A 211 3.45 9.61 -5.71
C LEU A 211 2.78 9.99 -7.04
N ILE A 212 1.72 10.79 -7.01
CA ILE A 212 1.07 11.29 -8.23
C ILE A 212 2.01 12.18 -9.04
N ASN A 213 2.81 13.03 -8.40
CA ASN A 213 3.79 13.86 -9.10
C ASN A 213 4.87 13.03 -9.80
N ILE A 214 5.31 11.92 -9.20
CA ILE A 214 6.18 10.95 -9.88
C ILE A 214 5.47 10.38 -11.12
N ALA A 215 4.25 9.88 -10.95
CA ALA A 215 3.47 9.25 -12.00
C ALA A 215 3.19 10.20 -13.19
N ARG A 216 2.88 11.48 -12.91
CA ARG A 216 2.60 12.52 -13.92
C ARG A 216 3.74 12.70 -14.92
N ARG A 217 4.99 12.43 -14.53
CA ARG A 217 6.14 12.51 -15.43
C ARG A 217 6.04 11.52 -16.61
N GLY A 218 5.23 10.47 -16.48
CA GLY A 218 4.90 9.55 -17.58
C GLY A 218 4.27 10.25 -18.78
N LEU A 219 3.54 11.37 -18.58
CA LEU A 219 2.98 12.17 -19.68
C LEU A 219 4.05 12.73 -20.63
N TYR A 220 5.26 12.96 -20.13
CA TYR A 220 6.38 13.49 -20.92
C TYR A 220 7.18 12.40 -21.64
N LYS A 221 6.81 11.12 -21.48
CA LYS A 221 7.45 9.95 -22.11
C LYS A 221 6.44 9.16 -22.98
N PRO A 222 5.98 9.72 -24.11
CA PRO A 222 4.80 9.22 -24.82
C PRO A 222 4.94 7.82 -25.47
N PHE A 223 6.17 7.31 -25.64
CA PHE A 223 6.42 6.06 -26.39
C PHE A 223 6.86 4.87 -25.52
N GLY A 224 6.48 4.86 -24.24
CA GLY A 224 6.82 3.80 -23.29
C GLY A 224 5.63 3.27 -22.51
N ILE A 225 5.91 2.52 -21.44
CA ILE A 225 4.90 1.99 -20.52
C ILE A 225 4.53 3.02 -19.44
N GLU A 226 5.33 4.08 -19.30
CA GLU A 226 5.15 5.14 -18.30
C GLU A 226 3.84 5.93 -18.43
N PRO A 227 3.32 6.29 -19.63
CA PRO A 227 2.00 6.89 -19.75
C PRO A 227 0.89 5.97 -19.24
N VAL A 228 1.01 4.66 -19.49
CA VAL A 228 0.05 3.66 -19.01
C VAL A 228 0.13 3.53 -17.50
N PHE A 229 1.34 3.42 -16.95
CA PHE A 229 1.56 3.39 -15.51
C PHE A 229 0.99 4.64 -14.83
N GLY A 230 1.27 5.82 -15.40
CA GLY A 230 0.76 7.09 -14.89
C GLY A 230 -0.76 7.17 -14.89
N TYR A 231 -1.42 6.70 -15.97
CA TYR A 231 -2.87 6.60 -16.04
C TYR A 231 -3.46 5.65 -14.99
N LEU A 232 -2.83 4.49 -14.76
CA LEU A 232 -3.28 3.54 -13.75
C LEU A 232 -3.11 4.11 -12.33
N ALA A 233 -1.97 4.75 -12.03
CA ALA A 233 -1.76 5.45 -10.77
C ALA A 233 -2.79 6.57 -10.53
N ALA A 234 -3.10 7.34 -11.58
CA ALA A 234 -4.15 8.36 -11.55
C ALA A 234 -5.52 7.76 -11.21
N THR A 235 -5.88 6.68 -11.89
CA THR A 235 -7.16 5.98 -11.68
C THR A 235 -7.28 5.49 -10.24
N GLU A 236 -6.21 4.91 -9.67
CA GLU A 236 -6.22 4.50 -8.26
C GLU A 236 -6.40 5.67 -7.29
N ASN A 237 -5.74 6.80 -7.55
CA ASN A 237 -5.91 8.00 -6.74
C ASN A 237 -7.31 8.58 -6.83
N GLU A 238 -7.92 8.64 -8.01
CA GLU A 238 -9.31 9.06 -8.19
C GLU A 238 -10.28 8.18 -7.41
N VAL A 239 -10.06 6.85 -7.40
CA VAL A 239 -10.85 5.92 -6.58
C VAL A 239 -10.71 6.24 -5.10
N ASN A 240 -9.50 6.53 -4.63
CA ASN A 240 -9.25 6.87 -3.24
C ASN A 240 -9.91 8.20 -2.86
N ILE A 241 -9.88 9.21 -3.74
CA ILE A 241 -10.58 10.49 -3.55
C ILE A 241 -12.09 10.26 -3.47
N LEU A 242 -12.68 9.53 -4.42
CA LEU A 242 -14.11 9.23 -4.43
C LEU A 242 -14.54 8.46 -3.17
N ARG A 243 -13.76 7.46 -2.76
CA ARG A 243 -14.01 6.71 -1.51
C ARG A 243 -13.98 7.64 -0.30
N MET A 244 -12.97 8.52 -0.22
CA MET A 244 -12.85 9.48 0.88
C MET A 244 -14.04 10.43 0.94
N VAL A 245 -14.48 10.97 -0.20
CA VAL A 245 -15.66 11.83 -0.28
C VAL A 245 -16.93 11.08 0.13
N LEU A 246 -17.13 9.85 -0.37
CA LEU A 246 -18.30 9.04 -0.05
C LEU A 246 -18.36 8.70 1.45
N VAL A 247 -17.27 8.17 2.02
CA VAL A 247 -17.18 7.86 3.45
C VAL A 247 -17.40 9.12 4.28
N GLY A 248 -16.79 10.24 3.88
CA GLY A 248 -16.97 11.53 4.54
C GLY A 248 -18.42 12.00 4.53
N LYS A 249 -19.12 11.87 3.40
CA LYS A 249 -20.54 12.21 3.29
C LYS A 249 -21.44 11.29 4.11
N ILE A 250 -21.19 9.98 4.10
CA ILE A 250 -21.90 9.00 4.93
C ILE A 250 -21.78 9.35 6.41
N ASN A 251 -20.61 9.81 6.84
CA ASN A 251 -20.33 10.20 8.22
C ASN A 251 -20.66 11.68 8.53
N GLY A 252 -21.32 12.41 7.62
CA GLY A 252 -21.76 13.79 7.86
C GLY A 252 -20.62 14.81 7.99
N ILE A 253 -19.44 14.54 7.44
CA ILE A 253 -18.31 15.48 7.48
C ILE A 253 -18.64 16.73 6.64
N PRO A 254 -18.44 17.95 7.18
CA PRO A 254 -18.67 19.19 6.46
C PRO A 254 -17.88 19.28 5.15
N SER A 255 -18.49 19.86 4.11
CA SER A 255 -17.89 19.92 2.76
C SER A 255 -16.54 20.65 2.75
N ASP A 256 -16.34 21.68 3.57
CA ASP A 256 -15.09 22.44 3.58
C ASP A 256 -13.93 21.64 4.21
N MET A 257 -14.22 20.81 5.21
CA MET A 257 -13.25 19.84 5.75
C MET A 257 -12.89 18.78 4.71
N LEU A 258 -13.85 18.32 3.91
CA LEU A 258 -13.58 17.37 2.83
C LEU A 258 -12.69 17.97 1.74
N LYS A 259 -12.86 19.26 1.42
CA LYS A 259 -11.99 19.97 0.45
C LYS A 259 -10.54 19.99 0.89
N GLU A 260 -10.26 20.22 2.17
CA GLU A 260 -8.88 20.20 2.69
C GLU A 260 -8.21 18.83 2.54
N MET A 261 -9.00 17.76 2.62
CA MET A 261 -8.56 16.37 2.48
C MET A 261 -8.41 15.93 1.01
N LEU A 262 -8.87 16.73 0.04
CA LEU A 262 -8.71 16.40 -1.38
C LEU A 262 -7.22 16.39 -1.75
N ARG A 263 -6.82 15.32 -2.43
CA ARG A 263 -5.49 15.10 -2.99
C ARG A 263 -5.38 15.72 -4.37
N ASP A 264 -4.16 15.92 -4.84
CA ASP A 264 -3.87 16.29 -6.22
C ASP A 264 -4.45 15.24 -7.18
N VAL A 265 -5.09 15.71 -8.24
CA VAL A 265 -5.62 14.86 -9.33
C VAL A 265 -4.62 14.82 -10.46
N TYR A 266 -4.44 13.71 -11.15
CA TYR A 266 -3.34 13.56 -12.13
C TYR A 266 -3.32 14.59 -13.28
N VAL A 267 -4.46 15.19 -13.63
CA VAL A 267 -4.64 16.16 -14.73
C VAL A 267 -4.62 17.61 -14.26
#